data_AF-A0A969HB74-F1
#
_entry.id   AF-A0A969HB74-F1
#
_cell.length_a   1.000
_cell.length_b   1.000
_cell.length_c   1.000
_cell.angle_alpha   90.00
_cell.angle_beta   90.00
_cell.angle_gamma   90.00
#
_symmetry.space_group_name_H-M   'P 1'
#
loop_
_entity.id
_entity.type
_entity.pdbx_description
1 polymer ?
#
loop_
_entity_poly.entity_id
_entity_poly.type
_entity_poly.pdbx_seq_one_letter_code
_entity_poly.pdbx_strand_id
1 'polypeptide(L)'
;MAGDLSDEQLFEQLDSLNINHNYNRANIIPVPTLPLVIVALSMLGLLGFISYRLAAPPPTPTSTPVPTPSQMNGDFNIAIAEIGRQGPDGSPVASPDGQQLGRWIFSELQNEIKALPQQFEVQVWYDGPELAAKNVKLGLVADDKAAAELARRVKANLVIYGALEGGQNPASFVPKFYIKPLQGEAGEMDELKGPFQLGAPIPIPIPLDTSDPVLIASLKPEISLRARALRWFTMGFIWDLAGQTHKALETFQQAEQALQDWGEKNQGKEILYYFIGRETLFLSRDESQAQKAFDSVETARTAAASSLKKR
;
A
#
# COMPACT_ATOMS: atom_id res chain seq x y z
N MET A 1 -21.91 -22.68 -44.43
CA MET A 1 -23.26 -22.16 -44.14
C MET A 1 -23.09 -20.91 -43.30
N ALA A 2 -22.96 -19.77 -43.95
CA ALA A 2 -22.96 -18.44 -43.35
C ALA A 2 -24.00 -17.64 -44.12
N GLY A 3 -25.08 -17.25 -43.44
CA GLY A 3 -26.20 -16.52 -44.01
C GLY A 3 -25.92 -15.03 -43.94
N ASP A 4 -25.98 -14.42 -45.12
CA ASP A 4 -25.90 -12.99 -45.43
C ASP A 4 -27.12 -12.27 -44.82
N LEU A 5 -26.88 -11.19 -44.08
CA LEU A 5 -27.93 -10.30 -43.56
C LEU A 5 -28.00 -9.09 -44.51
N SER A 6 -29.12 -8.95 -45.21
CA SER A 6 -29.33 -7.90 -46.21
C SER A 6 -29.58 -6.52 -45.59
N ASP A 7 -29.12 -5.49 -46.29
CA ASP A 7 -29.18 -4.04 -45.98
C ASP A 7 -30.61 -3.46 -45.80
N GLU A 8 -31.64 -4.29 -45.82
CA GLU A 8 -33.04 -3.91 -45.76
C GLU A 8 -33.54 -3.68 -44.33
N GLN A 9 -32.83 -4.17 -43.31
CA GLN A 9 -33.18 -3.96 -41.89
C GLN A 9 -32.64 -2.65 -41.30
N LEU A 10 -31.82 -1.89 -42.03
CA LEU A 10 -31.24 -0.62 -41.55
C LEU A 10 -32.11 0.61 -41.82
N PHE A 11 -33.18 0.50 -42.61
CA PHE A 11 -33.99 1.65 -43.02
C PHE A 11 -35.29 1.87 -42.23
N GLU A 12 -35.68 0.96 -41.33
CA GLU A 12 -36.96 1.06 -40.61
C GLU A 12 -36.90 1.82 -39.27
N GLN A 13 -35.73 2.35 -38.86
CA GLN A 13 -35.57 3.03 -37.57
C GLN A 13 -35.44 4.57 -37.63
N LEU A 14 -35.60 5.19 -38.80
CA LEU A 14 -35.45 6.65 -38.97
C LEU A 14 -36.75 7.45 -39.09
N ASP A 15 -37.92 6.83 -38.90
CA ASP A 15 -39.23 7.48 -39.13
C ASP A 15 -39.90 8.09 -37.87
N SER A 16 -39.13 8.41 -36.82
CA SER A 16 -39.67 8.95 -35.55
C SER A 16 -39.32 10.42 -35.26
N LEU A 17 -39.07 11.23 -36.29
CA LEU A 17 -38.89 12.69 -36.15
C LEU A 17 -39.75 13.43 -37.17
N ASN A 18 -41.06 13.53 -36.91
CA ASN A 18 -41.92 14.47 -37.62
C ASN A 18 -42.40 15.60 -36.69
N ILE A 19 -41.81 16.77 -36.92
CA ILE A 19 -42.10 18.06 -36.29
C ILE A 19 -43.36 18.64 -36.95
N ASN A 20 -44.44 18.81 -36.19
CA ASN A 20 -45.65 19.46 -36.69
C ASN A 20 -45.68 20.95 -36.28
N HIS A 21 -45.37 21.83 -37.24
CA HIS A 21 -45.61 23.26 -37.18
C HIS A 21 -47.05 23.55 -37.62
N ASN A 22 -47.87 24.14 -36.75
CA ASN A 22 -49.17 24.68 -37.16
C ASN A 22 -49.35 26.10 -36.63
N TYR A 23 -49.27 27.07 -37.55
CA TYR A 23 -49.54 28.48 -37.35
C TYR A 23 -50.99 28.82 -37.76
N ASN A 24 -51.58 29.77 -37.05
CA ASN A 24 -52.65 30.70 -37.46
C ASN A 24 -54.13 30.24 -37.36
N ARG A 25 -54.77 30.62 -36.24
CA ARG A 25 -56.08 31.30 -36.28
C ARG A 25 -56.12 32.45 -35.27
N ALA A 26 -56.27 33.65 -35.80
CA ALA A 26 -56.48 34.89 -35.05
C ALA A 26 -57.88 34.87 -34.42
N ASN A 27 -57.95 35.01 -33.10
CA ASN A 27 -59.19 35.27 -32.38
C ASN A 27 -59.07 36.68 -31.78
N ILE A 28 -59.95 37.58 -32.22
CA ILE A 28 -59.99 38.98 -31.80
C ILE A 28 -60.79 39.03 -30.49
N ILE A 29 -60.13 39.38 -29.38
CA ILE A 29 -60.78 39.60 -28.08
C ILE A 29 -60.77 41.12 -27.80
N PRO A 30 -61.92 41.73 -27.44
CA PRO A 30 -62.02 43.16 -27.17
C PRO A 30 -61.23 43.55 -25.92
N VAL A 31 -60.49 44.67 -26.02
CA VAL A 31 -59.66 45.23 -24.94
C VAL A 31 -60.54 46.01 -23.96
N PRO A 32 -60.60 45.65 -22.67
CA PRO A 32 -61.19 46.51 -21.64
C PRO A 32 -60.18 47.59 -21.24
N THR A 33 -60.58 48.85 -21.29
CA THR A 33 -59.80 49.99 -20.78
C THR A 33 -59.72 49.92 -19.25
N LEU A 34 -58.59 49.43 -18.72
CA LEU A 34 -58.28 49.46 -17.29
C LEU A 34 -57.64 50.81 -16.89
N PRO A 35 -57.93 51.33 -15.69
CA PRO A 35 -57.51 52.65 -15.23
C PRO A 35 -56.01 52.71 -14.90
N LEU A 36 -55.40 53.84 -15.25
CA LEU A 36 -53.97 54.20 -15.25
C LEU A 36 -53.23 54.14 -13.89
N VAL A 37 -53.80 53.57 -12.83
CA VAL A 37 -53.25 53.69 -11.46
C VAL A 37 -52.30 52.53 -11.08
N ILE A 38 -52.33 51.38 -11.78
CA ILE A 38 -51.53 50.20 -11.39
C ILE A 38 -50.07 50.23 -11.90
N VAL A 39 -49.76 51.00 -12.95
CA VAL A 39 -48.40 51.03 -13.55
C VAL A 39 -47.35 51.70 -12.65
N ALA A 40 -47.76 52.57 -11.73
CA ALA A 40 -46.82 53.31 -10.87
C ALA A 40 -46.21 52.47 -9.72
N LEU A 41 -46.89 51.42 -9.24
CA LEU A 41 -46.39 50.59 -8.12
C LEU A 41 -45.43 49.47 -8.56
N SER A 42 -45.46 49.07 -9.82
CA SER A 42 -44.61 47.98 -10.35
C SER A 42 -43.15 48.42 -10.57
N MET A 43 -42.89 49.70 -10.85
CA MET A 43 -41.52 50.19 -11.09
C MET A 43 -40.68 50.39 -9.82
N LEU A 44 -41.29 50.55 -8.65
CA LEU A 44 -40.55 50.65 -7.38
C LEU A 44 -40.10 49.28 -6.83
N GLY A 45 -40.81 48.19 -7.14
CA GLY A 45 -40.43 46.83 -6.74
C GLY A 45 -39.21 46.27 -7.49
N LEU A 46 -39.01 46.65 -8.76
CA LEU A 46 -37.93 46.13 -9.59
C LEU A 46 -36.56 46.75 -9.22
N LEU A 47 -36.52 48.03 -8.85
CA LEU A 47 -35.30 48.72 -8.41
C LEU A 47 -34.79 48.24 -7.04
N GLY A 48 -35.70 47.86 -6.13
CA GLY A 48 -35.34 47.29 -4.84
C GLY A 48 -34.69 45.90 -4.94
N PHE A 49 -35.18 45.05 -5.86
CA PHE A 49 -34.65 43.70 -6.05
C PHE A 49 -33.27 43.68 -6.71
N ILE A 50 -33.01 44.59 -7.66
CA ILE A 50 -31.68 44.75 -8.26
C ILE A 50 -30.69 45.28 -7.20
N SER A 51 -31.10 46.24 -6.37
CA SER A 51 -30.24 46.80 -5.31
C SER A 51 -29.88 45.76 -4.23
N TYR A 52 -30.80 44.86 -3.86
CA TYR A 52 -30.53 43.80 -2.89
C TYR A 52 -29.53 42.74 -3.42
N ARG A 53 -29.56 42.43 -4.73
CA ARG A 53 -28.62 41.48 -5.35
C ARG A 53 -27.21 42.03 -5.57
N LEU A 54 -27.02 43.36 -5.58
CA LEU A 54 -25.69 43.99 -5.63
C LEU A 54 -25.09 44.26 -4.24
N ALA A 55 -25.90 44.31 -3.18
CA ALA A 55 -25.45 44.54 -1.81
C ALA A 55 -25.21 43.24 -1.01
N ALA A 56 -25.68 42.08 -1.51
CA ALA A 56 -25.34 40.80 -0.92
C ALA A 56 -23.88 40.46 -1.26
N PRO A 57 -22.99 40.29 -0.26
CA PRO A 57 -21.65 39.80 -0.53
C PRO A 57 -21.75 38.47 -1.28
N PRO A 58 -20.91 38.22 -2.30
CA PRO A 58 -20.89 36.93 -2.97
C PRO A 58 -20.76 35.83 -1.91
N PRO A 59 -21.47 34.70 -2.03
CA PRO A 59 -21.28 33.59 -1.09
C PRO A 59 -19.79 33.28 -1.09
N THR A 60 -19.15 33.48 0.06
CA THR A 60 -17.74 33.17 0.25
C THR A 60 -17.55 31.75 -0.27
N PRO A 61 -16.60 31.49 -1.19
CA PRO A 61 -16.36 30.13 -1.63
C PRO A 61 -16.10 29.30 -0.39
N THR A 62 -17.03 28.41 -0.06
CA THR A 62 -16.85 27.46 1.03
C THR A 62 -15.67 26.60 0.61
N SER A 63 -14.48 26.94 1.12
CA SER A 63 -13.30 26.10 0.98
C SER A 63 -13.65 24.79 1.66
N THR A 64 -14.04 23.78 0.88
CA THR A 64 -14.09 22.42 1.40
C THR A 64 -12.70 22.13 1.94
N PRO A 65 -12.57 21.83 3.25
CA PRO A 65 -11.26 21.51 3.80
C PRO A 65 -10.72 20.34 2.98
N VAL A 66 -9.54 20.53 2.37
CA VAL A 66 -8.84 19.44 1.70
C VAL A 66 -8.66 18.36 2.76
N PRO A 67 -9.24 17.16 2.58
CA PRO A 67 -9.20 16.14 3.60
C PRO A 67 -7.74 15.80 3.90
N THR A 68 -7.35 15.89 5.17
CA THR A 68 -5.99 15.56 5.60
C THR A 68 -5.78 14.06 5.37
N PRO A 69 -4.63 13.63 4.81
CA PRO A 69 -4.33 12.21 4.66
C PRO A 69 -4.46 11.47 6.00
N SER A 70 -5.17 10.34 6.02
CA SER A 70 -5.27 9.52 7.22
C SER A 70 -3.91 8.93 7.61
N GLN A 71 -3.75 8.58 8.88
CA GLN A 71 -2.58 7.86 9.39
C GLN A 71 -3.00 6.53 10.00
N MET A 72 -2.07 5.57 10.04
CA MET A 72 -2.29 4.29 10.69
C MET A 72 -2.38 4.48 12.21
N ASN A 73 -3.20 3.67 12.87
CA ASN A 73 -3.50 3.81 14.29
C ASN A 73 -3.63 2.47 15.04
N GLY A 74 -3.19 1.36 14.45
CA GLY A 74 -3.12 0.08 15.15
C GLY A 74 -1.96 0.01 16.14
N ASP A 75 -1.96 -1.05 16.96
CA ASP A 75 -0.87 -1.41 17.88
C ASP A 75 0.45 -1.64 17.13
N PHE A 76 0.34 -2.18 15.91
CA PHE A 76 1.46 -2.29 14.98
C PHE A 76 1.01 -2.01 13.55
N ASN A 77 1.78 -1.16 12.86
CA ASN A 77 1.41 -0.61 11.57
C ASN A 77 2.44 -1.01 10.51
N ILE A 78 1.99 -1.72 9.48
CA ILE A 78 2.82 -2.19 8.36
C ILE A 78 2.40 -1.48 7.08
N ALA A 79 3.32 -0.79 6.42
CA ALA A 79 3.10 -0.23 5.09
C ALA A 79 3.89 -1.01 4.04
N ILE A 80 3.22 -1.47 2.98
CA ILE A 80 3.85 -2.09 1.83
C ILE A 80 3.88 -1.04 0.72
N ALA A 81 5.08 -0.53 0.43
CA ALA A 81 5.30 0.39 -0.69
C ALA A 81 4.99 -0.28 -2.04
N GLU A 82 4.76 0.53 -3.07
CA GLU A 82 4.67 0.02 -4.43
C GLU A 82 6.00 -0.67 -4.80
N ILE A 83 5.90 -1.88 -5.36
CA ILE A 83 7.07 -2.58 -5.89
C ILE A 83 7.29 -2.12 -7.32
N GLY A 84 8.46 -1.53 -7.57
CA GLY A 84 8.85 -1.04 -8.88
C GLY A 84 9.65 -2.04 -9.70
N ARG A 85 10.12 -1.61 -10.86
CA ARG A 85 11.27 -2.17 -11.58
C ARG A 85 12.44 -1.21 -11.43
N GLN A 86 13.66 -1.74 -11.38
CA GLN A 86 14.85 -0.90 -11.36
C GLN A 86 15.01 -0.15 -12.69
N GLY A 87 15.05 1.18 -12.60
CA GLY A 87 15.31 2.08 -13.72
C GLY A 87 16.78 2.14 -14.11
N PRO A 88 17.12 2.84 -15.20
CA PRO A 88 18.49 2.96 -15.70
C PRO A 88 19.48 3.58 -14.71
N ASP A 89 18.99 4.40 -13.79
CA ASP A 89 19.74 5.09 -12.74
C ASP A 89 19.76 4.33 -11.41
N GLY A 90 19.16 3.13 -11.36
CA GLY A 90 18.99 2.33 -10.15
C GLY A 90 17.75 2.70 -9.32
N SER A 91 17.02 3.77 -9.66
CA SER A 91 15.80 4.19 -8.96
C SER A 91 14.63 3.26 -9.28
N PRO A 92 13.70 3.02 -8.35
CA PRO A 92 12.49 2.26 -8.66
C PRO A 92 11.56 3.06 -9.58
N VAL A 93 11.02 2.40 -10.60
CA VAL A 93 10.01 2.93 -11.54
C VAL A 93 8.77 2.05 -11.48
N ALA A 94 7.59 2.64 -11.57
CA ALA A 94 6.33 1.90 -11.53
C ALA A 94 6.28 0.85 -12.66
N SER A 95 5.75 -0.34 -12.35
CA SER A 95 5.61 -1.42 -13.35
C SER A 95 4.39 -2.29 -13.06
N PRO A 96 3.68 -2.80 -14.10
CA PRO A 96 2.54 -3.71 -13.90
C PRO A 96 2.92 -4.98 -13.12
N ASP A 97 4.06 -5.59 -13.46
CA ASP A 97 4.57 -6.79 -12.78
C ASP A 97 4.83 -6.53 -11.29
N GLY A 98 5.47 -5.40 -10.98
CA GLY A 98 5.74 -5.02 -9.60
C GLY A 98 4.45 -4.74 -8.82
N GLN A 99 3.47 -4.05 -9.40
CA GLN A 99 2.16 -3.84 -8.75
C GLN A 99 1.41 -5.14 -8.46
N GLN A 100 1.53 -6.14 -9.34
CA GLN A 100 0.92 -7.45 -9.14
C GLN A 100 1.64 -8.25 -8.05
N LEU A 101 2.98 -8.21 -8.04
CA LEU A 101 3.78 -8.79 -6.96
C LEU A 101 3.48 -8.14 -5.60
N GLY A 102 3.38 -6.81 -5.55
CA GLY A 102 3.01 -6.07 -4.34
C GLY A 102 1.63 -6.46 -3.80
N ARG A 103 0.62 -6.59 -4.67
CA ARG A 103 -0.72 -7.09 -4.29
C ARG A 103 -0.68 -8.50 -3.73
N TRP A 104 0.17 -9.36 -4.30
CA TRP A 104 0.32 -10.73 -3.81
C TRP A 104 0.97 -10.76 -2.43
N ILE A 105 2.08 -10.04 -2.23
CA ILE A 105 2.74 -9.89 -0.92
C ILE A 105 1.76 -9.36 0.12
N PHE A 106 1.01 -8.29 -0.21
CA PHE A 106 -0.03 -7.75 0.66
C PHE A 106 -1.06 -8.81 1.04
N SER A 107 -1.55 -9.60 0.08
CA SER A 107 -2.57 -10.62 0.32
C SER A 107 -2.06 -11.75 1.21
N GLU A 108 -0.85 -12.25 0.96
CA GLU A 108 -0.22 -13.30 1.78
C GLU A 108 0.06 -12.80 3.20
N LEU A 109 0.62 -11.58 3.34
CA LEU A 109 0.86 -11.00 4.66
C LEU A 109 -0.46 -10.77 5.41
N GLN A 110 -1.50 -10.25 4.75
CA GLN A 110 -2.80 -10.03 5.38
C GLN A 110 -3.40 -11.35 5.88
N ASN A 111 -3.22 -12.46 5.15
CA ASN A 111 -3.66 -13.79 5.59
C ASN A 111 -2.88 -14.27 6.82
N GLU A 112 -1.57 -14.05 6.86
CA GLU A 112 -0.74 -14.39 8.01
C GLU A 112 -1.06 -13.54 9.25
N ILE A 113 -1.32 -12.25 9.07
CA ILE A 113 -1.68 -11.34 10.16
C ILE A 113 -3.04 -11.70 10.77
N LYS A 114 -4.00 -12.23 10.00
CA LYS A 114 -5.28 -12.74 10.54
C LYS A 114 -5.10 -13.91 11.50
N ALA A 115 -3.98 -14.62 11.44
CA ALA A 115 -3.67 -15.71 12.36
C ALA A 115 -3.08 -15.23 13.69
N LEU A 116 -2.84 -13.92 13.86
CA LEU A 116 -2.38 -13.35 15.12
C LEU A 116 -3.45 -13.43 16.21
N PRO A 117 -3.03 -13.47 17.50
CA PRO A 117 -3.97 -13.32 18.60
C PRO A 117 -4.80 -12.04 18.47
N GLN A 118 -6.12 -12.14 18.65
CA GLN A 118 -7.08 -11.02 18.47
C GLN A 118 -6.85 -9.81 19.38
N GLN A 119 -6.01 -9.95 20.41
CA GLN A 119 -5.64 -8.86 21.30
C GLN A 119 -4.73 -7.81 20.64
N PHE A 120 -4.16 -8.09 19.46
CA PHE A 120 -3.31 -7.17 18.74
C PHE A 120 -4.04 -6.57 17.55
N GLU A 121 -4.15 -5.25 17.50
CA GLU A 121 -4.63 -4.54 16.32
C GLU A 121 -3.48 -4.26 15.36
N VAL A 122 -3.24 -5.17 14.41
CA VAL A 122 -2.24 -4.97 13.35
C VAL A 122 -2.91 -4.43 12.09
N GLN A 123 -2.47 -3.25 11.64
CA GLN A 123 -2.91 -2.66 10.38
C GLN A 123 -1.87 -2.90 9.29
N VAL A 124 -2.32 -3.33 8.11
CA VAL A 124 -1.48 -3.48 6.92
C VAL A 124 -2.05 -2.60 5.82
N TRP A 125 -1.25 -1.68 5.29
CA TRP A 125 -1.64 -0.80 4.19
C TRP A 125 -0.85 -1.13 2.91
N TYR A 126 -1.55 -1.09 1.79
CA TYR A 126 -1.00 -1.21 0.43
C TYR A 126 -1.77 -0.26 -0.50
N ASP A 127 -1.12 0.23 -1.56
CA ASP A 127 -1.77 1.12 -2.53
C ASP A 127 -2.91 0.41 -3.26
N GLY A 128 -4.12 0.91 -3.09
CA GLY A 128 -5.35 0.36 -3.66
C GLY A 128 -6.56 1.25 -3.38
N PRO A 129 -7.76 0.86 -3.84
CA PRO A 129 -8.97 1.68 -3.70
C PRO A 129 -9.29 2.07 -2.25
N GLU A 130 -9.09 1.15 -1.30
CA GLU A 130 -9.35 1.40 0.13
C GLU A 130 -8.44 2.48 0.71
N LEU A 131 -7.17 2.50 0.31
CA LEU A 131 -6.20 3.49 0.78
C LEU A 131 -6.37 4.84 0.08
N ALA A 132 -6.72 4.81 -1.21
CA ALA A 132 -7.06 6.00 -1.98
C ALA A 132 -8.27 6.73 -1.36
N ALA A 133 -9.28 6.00 -0.88
CA ALA A 133 -10.42 6.57 -0.16
C ALA A 133 -10.03 7.28 1.15
N LYS A 134 -8.84 7.00 1.69
CA LYS A 134 -8.25 7.67 2.87
C LYS A 134 -7.34 8.85 2.50
N ASN A 135 -7.27 9.23 1.22
CA ASN A 135 -6.36 10.23 0.67
C ASN A 135 -4.88 9.93 0.97
N VAL A 136 -4.51 8.64 0.99
CA VAL A 136 -3.15 8.19 1.22
C VAL A 136 -2.62 7.51 -0.04
N LYS A 137 -1.35 7.78 -0.36
CA LYS A 137 -0.57 7.07 -1.37
C LYS A 137 0.80 6.72 -0.79
N LEU A 138 1.13 5.43 -0.75
CA LEU A 138 2.41 4.94 -0.26
C LEU A 138 3.50 5.22 -1.31
N GLY A 139 3.26 4.79 -2.55
CA GLY A 139 4.14 4.99 -3.70
C GLY A 139 5.42 4.15 -3.63
N LEU A 140 6.32 4.42 -4.57
CA LEU A 140 7.64 3.79 -4.66
C LEU A 140 8.56 4.33 -3.57
N VAL A 141 9.44 3.47 -3.06
CA VAL A 141 10.46 3.82 -2.06
C VAL A 141 11.83 3.44 -2.62
N ALA A 142 12.68 4.45 -2.80
CA ALA A 142 13.99 4.28 -3.43
C ALA A 142 15.05 3.70 -2.49
N ASP A 143 15.06 4.14 -1.24
CA ASP A 143 16.09 3.84 -0.26
C ASP A 143 15.54 3.88 1.18
N ASP A 144 16.41 3.56 2.15
CA ASP A 144 16.07 3.55 3.58
C ASP A 144 15.60 4.92 4.09
N LYS A 145 16.11 6.02 3.51
CA LYS A 145 15.70 7.37 3.90
C LYS A 145 14.26 7.63 3.47
N ALA A 146 13.90 7.28 2.24
CA ALA A 146 12.54 7.34 1.74
C ALA A 146 11.60 6.40 2.52
N ALA A 147 12.09 5.22 2.92
CA ALA A 147 11.33 4.28 3.76
C ALA A 147 11.04 4.89 5.14
N ALA A 148 12.03 5.52 5.77
CA ALA A 148 11.88 6.22 7.05
C ALA A 148 10.92 7.43 6.96
N GLU A 149 10.98 8.18 5.85
CA GLU A 149 10.04 9.26 5.56
C GLU A 149 8.61 8.74 5.38
N LEU A 150 8.43 7.65 4.63
CA LEU A 150 7.14 6.98 4.48
C LEU A 150 6.61 6.53 5.84
N ALA A 151 7.43 5.85 6.64
CA ALA A 151 7.05 5.36 7.97
C ALA A 151 6.55 6.49 8.87
N ARG A 152 7.26 7.63 8.91
CA ARG A 152 6.84 8.82 9.67
C ARG A 152 5.53 9.40 9.15
N ARG A 153 5.37 9.50 7.83
CA ARG A 153 4.20 10.09 7.18
C ARG A 153 2.92 9.33 7.50
N VAL A 154 2.95 8.00 7.41
CA VAL A 154 1.76 7.15 7.60
C VAL A 154 1.67 6.49 8.99
N LYS A 155 2.63 6.78 9.89
CA LYS A 155 2.79 6.14 11.21
C LYS A 155 3.02 4.62 11.14
N ALA A 156 3.73 4.14 10.13
CA ALA A 156 4.15 2.74 10.08
C ALA A 156 5.28 2.44 11.08
N ASN A 157 5.21 1.28 11.72
CA ASN A 157 6.30 0.66 12.48
C ASN A 157 7.24 -0.13 11.56
N LEU A 158 6.69 -0.71 10.48
CA LEU A 158 7.40 -1.48 9.49
C LEU A 158 7.04 -0.98 8.09
N VAL A 159 8.04 -0.75 7.24
CA VAL A 159 7.85 -0.47 5.82
C VAL A 159 8.51 -1.58 5.01
N ILE A 160 7.76 -2.22 4.13
CA ILE A 160 8.25 -3.24 3.19
C ILE A 160 8.35 -2.57 1.82
N TYR A 161 9.48 -2.69 1.16
CA TYR A 161 9.73 -2.06 -0.12
C TYR A 161 10.75 -2.84 -0.96
N GLY A 162 10.87 -2.49 -2.24
CA GLY A 162 11.83 -3.11 -3.14
C GLY A 162 11.52 -2.85 -4.61
N ALA A 163 12.38 -3.37 -5.48
CA ALA A 163 12.19 -3.31 -6.92
C ALA A 163 12.61 -4.64 -7.57
N LEU A 164 12.03 -4.92 -8.73
CA LEU A 164 12.47 -5.96 -9.63
C LEU A 164 13.77 -5.50 -10.31
N GLU A 165 14.86 -6.18 -9.98
CA GLU A 165 16.19 -5.94 -10.53
C GLU A 165 16.42 -6.78 -11.79
N GLY A 166 17.15 -6.21 -12.75
CA GLY A 166 17.62 -6.91 -13.94
C GLY A 166 16.83 -6.63 -15.23
N GLY A 167 17.53 -6.74 -16.36
CA GLY A 167 16.98 -6.71 -17.72
C GLY A 167 16.86 -8.11 -18.35
N GLN A 168 16.97 -9.16 -17.54
CA GLN A 168 16.85 -10.56 -17.97
C GLN A 168 15.62 -11.22 -17.34
N ASN A 169 15.18 -12.32 -17.93
CA ASN A 169 14.06 -13.13 -17.44
C ASN A 169 14.61 -14.46 -16.90
N PRO A 170 14.46 -14.79 -15.60
CA PRO A 170 13.67 -14.07 -14.60
C PRO A 170 14.35 -12.79 -14.09
N ALA A 171 13.53 -11.79 -13.72
CA ALA A 171 13.97 -10.67 -12.92
C ALA A 171 14.24 -11.12 -11.48
N SER A 172 15.04 -10.37 -10.74
CA SER A 172 15.39 -10.68 -9.35
C SER A 172 14.63 -9.75 -8.41
N PHE A 173 13.89 -10.28 -7.45
CA PHE A 173 13.22 -9.49 -6.42
C PHE A 173 13.87 -9.69 -5.05
N VAL A 174 14.36 -8.61 -4.46
CA VAL A 174 14.89 -8.60 -3.10
C VAL A 174 14.00 -7.71 -2.23
N PRO A 175 13.11 -8.29 -1.40
CA PRO A 175 12.32 -7.50 -0.46
C PRO A 175 13.24 -6.91 0.61
N LYS A 176 13.12 -5.60 0.81
CA LYS A 176 13.78 -4.84 1.87
C LYS A 176 12.75 -4.40 2.89
N PHE A 177 13.21 -4.12 4.10
CA PHE A 177 12.36 -3.56 5.14
C PHE A 177 13.08 -2.51 5.97
N TYR A 178 12.29 -1.53 6.39
CA TYR A 178 12.66 -0.51 7.35
C TYR A 178 11.80 -0.71 8.61
N ILE A 179 12.44 -0.80 9.76
CA ILE A 179 11.77 -0.83 11.06
C ILE A 179 12.01 0.51 11.74
N LYS A 180 10.94 1.14 12.24
CA LYS A 180 11.05 2.36 13.02
C LYS A 180 11.84 2.07 14.32
N PRO A 181 12.93 2.79 14.60
CA PRO A 181 13.69 2.61 15.84
C PRO A 181 12.81 2.81 17.08
N LEU A 182 13.05 2.00 18.12
CA LEU A 182 12.34 2.09 19.39
C LEU A 182 12.97 3.19 20.26
N GLN A 183 12.23 3.67 21.26
CA GLN A 183 12.72 4.74 22.15
C GLN A 183 13.96 4.27 22.91
N GLY A 184 15.04 5.06 22.86
CA GLY A 184 16.34 4.75 23.49
C GLY A 184 17.41 4.30 22.50
N GLU A 185 17.03 3.95 21.26
CA GLU A 185 17.94 3.33 20.28
C GLU A 185 18.48 4.33 19.24
N ALA A 186 18.23 5.63 19.43
CA ALA A 186 18.50 6.70 18.44
C ALA A 186 19.99 6.95 18.12
N GLY A 187 20.92 6.19 18.69
CA GLY A 187 22.37 6.30 18.43
C GLY A 187 23.08 4.99 18.07
N GLU A 188 22.54 3.82 18.47
CA GLU A 188 23.20 2.51 18.28
C GLU A 188 22.62 1.70 17.10
N MET A 189 21.50 2.15 16.53
CA MET A 189 20.80 1.49 15.42
C MET A 189 21.20 1.95 14.01
N ASP A 190 22.40 2.51 13.84
CA ASP A 190 22.99 2.58 12.49
C ASP A 190 23.15 1.18 11.88
N GLU A 191 23.22 0.12 12.69
CA GLU A 191 23.24 -1.27 12.22
C GLU A 191 21.88 -1.77 11.72
N LEU A 192 20.77 -1.14 12.14
CA LEU A 192 19.46 -1.34 11.51
C LEU A 192 19.29 -0.53 10.22
N LYS A 193 20.26 0.32 9.86
CA LYS A 193 20.30 1.02 8.58
C LYS A 193 21.12 0.18 7.61
N GLY A 194 20.44 -0.78 7.00
CA GLY A 194 21.05 -1.62 5.98
C GLY A 194 20.00 -2.50 5.31
N PRO A 195 20.28 -3.03 4.12
CA PRO A 195 19.37 -3.91 3.42
C PRO A 195 19.26 -5.23 4.17
N PHE A 196 18.35 -5.32 5.12
CA PHE A 196 17.96 -6.61 5.64
C PHE A 196 17.11 -7.32 4.60
N GLN A 197 17.54 -8.54 4.29
CA GLN A 197 16.88 -9.38 3.30
C GLN A 197 16.17 -10.50 4.05
N LEU A 198 14.86 -10.60 3.82
CA LEU A 198 14.09 -11.78 4.23
C LEU A 198 14.24 -12.81 3.14
N GLY A 199 15.32 -13.58 3.15
CA GLY A 199 15.52 -14.60 2.12
C GLY A 199 16.50 -14.17 1.04
N ALA A 200 17.01 -15.17 0.31
CA ALA A 200 17.68 -14.97 -0.97
C ALA A 200 16.77 -14.22 -1.98
N PRO A 201 17.34 -13.62 -3.05
CA PRO A 201 16.52 -13.02 -4.10
C PRO A 201 15.52 -14.01 -4.72
N ILE A 202 14.29 -13.56 -4.94
CA ILE A 202 13.23 -14.38 -5.55
C ILE A 202 13.30 -14.18 -7.07
N PRO A 203 13.48 -15.23 -7.88
CA PRO A 203 13.39 -15.11 -9.33
C PRO A 203 11.92 -14.91 -9.73
N ILE A 204 11.61 -13.77 -10.34
CA ILE A 204 10.28 -13.41 -10.83
C ILE A 204 10.29 -13.44 -12.36
N PRO A 205 9.60 -14.40 -13.00
CA PRO A 205 9.38 -14.38 -14.43
C PRO A 205 8.63 -13.12 -14.86
N ILE A 206 9.08 -12.52 -15.97
CA ILE A 206 8.48 -11.30 -16.54
C ILE A 206 8.09 -11.58 -18.00
N PRO A 207 6.82 -11.36 -18.41
CA PRO A 207 5.72 -10.81 -17.61
C PRO A 207 5.26 -11.75 -16.48
N LEU A 208 4.84 -11.17 -15.37
CA LEU A 208 4.27 -11.92 -14.24
C LEU A 208 2.83 -12.32 -14.58
N ASP A 209 2.60 -13.60 -14.85
CA ASP A 209 1.25 -14.11 -15.14
C ASP A 209 0.66 -14.83 -13.92
N THR A 210 -0.11 -14.13 -13.09
CA THR A 210 -0.77 -14.78 -11.94
C THR A 210 -1.91 -15.74 -12.32
N SER A 211 -2.22 -15.89 -13.61
CA SER A 211 -3.16 -16.91 -14.10
C SER A 211 -2.48 -18.26 -14.40
N ASP A 212 -1.15 -18.30 -14.51
CA ASP A 212 -0.39 -19.53 -14.72
C ASP A 212 -0.26 -20.32 -13.40
N PRO A 213 -0.92 -21.49 -13.25
CA PRO A 213 -0.87 -22.27 -12.02
C PRO A 213 0.52 -22.85 -11.72
N VAL A 214 1.35 -23.09 -12.73
CA VAL A 214 2.72 -23.62 -12.55
C VAL A 214 3.61 -22.52 -11.97
N LEU A 215 3.51 -21.31 -12.52
CA LEU A 215 4.20 -20.14 -11.98
C LEU A 215 3.78 -19.88 -10.52
N ILE A 216 2.48 -19.85 -10.26
CA ILE A 216 1.95 -19.66 -8.90
C ILE A 216 2.46 -20.74 -7.95
N ALA A 217 2.46 -22.01 -8.35
CA ALA A 217 2.95 -23.11 -7.50
C ALA A 217 4.45 -22.98 -7.14
N SER A 218 5.25 -22.36 -8.01
CA SER A 218 6.67 -22.12 -7.76
C SER A 218 6.95 -20.89 -6.88
N LEU A 219 6.19 -19.82 -7.06
CA LEU A 219 6.41 -18.55 -6.35
C LEU A 219 5.71 -18.50 -4.99
N LYS A 220 4.56 -19.15 -4.85
CA LYS A 220 3.76 -19.11 -3.62
C LYS A 220 4.55 -19.55 -2.38
N PRO A 221 5.28 -20.69 -2.38
CA PRO A 221 6.02 -21.12 -1.20
C PRO A 221 7.04 -20.07 -0.73
N GLU A 222 7.72 -19.42 -1.67
CA GLU A 222 8.72 -18.38 -1.39
C GLU A 222 8.11 -17.13 -0.76
N ILE A 223 6.97 -16.66 -1.28
CA ILE A 223 6.27 -15.49 -0.74
C ILE A 223 5.61 -15.83 0.60
N SER A 224 4.93 -16.97 0.71
CA SER A 224 4.27 -17.40 1.94
C SER A 224 5.27 -17.68 3.08
N LEU A 225 6.48 -18.18 2.79
CA LEU A 225 7.53 -18.33 3.78
C LEU A 225 7.93 -16.97 4.39
N ARG A 226 8.15 -15.96 3.54
CA ARG A 226 8.51 -14.60 3.98
C ARG A 226 7.36 -13.92 4.72
N ALA A 227 6.11 -14.13 4.30
CA ALA A 227 4.94 -13.64 5.01
C ALA A 227 4.82 -14.25 6.41
N ARG A 228 5.04 -15.58 6.56
CA ARG A 228 5.08 -16.25 7.87
C ARG A 228 6.21 -15.71 8.74
N ALA A 229 7.40 -15.49 8.18
CA ALA A 229 8.51 -14.86 8.91
C ALA A 229 8.14 -13.45 9.39
N LEU A 230 7.56 -12.62 8.52
CA LEU A 230 7.09 -11.28 8.86
C LEU A 230 6.04 -11.27 9.97
N ARG A 231 5.14 -12.26 9.99
CA ARG A 231 4.18 -12.43 11.09
C ARG A 231 4.89 -12.65 12.42
N TRP A 232 5.88 -13.52 12.46
CA TRP A 232 6.67 -13.77 13.68
C TRP A 232 7.44 -12.53 14.11
N PHE A 233 8.07 -11.81 13.18
CA PHE A 233 8.72 -10.54 13.48
C PHE A 233 7.73 -9.52 14.04
N THR A 234 6.56 -9.40 13.43
CA THR A 234 5.49 -8.51 13.90
C THR A 234 5.11 -8.82 15.34
N MET A 235 4.90 -10.10 15.69
CA MET A 235 4.61 -10.49 17.08
C MET A 235 5.74 -10.14 18.05
N GLY A 236 6.98 -10.45 17.68
CA GLY A 236 8.14 -10.16 18.51
C GLY A 236 8.29 -8.65 18.75
N PHE A 237 8.14 -7.84 17.69
CA PHE A 237 8.19 -6.38 17.79
C PHE A 237 7.05 -5.78 18.60
N ILE A 238 5.85 -6.34 18.55
CA ILE A 238 4.74 -5.89 19.41
C ILE A 238 5.10 -6.08 20.89
N TRP A 239 5.67 -7.23 21.26
CA TRP A 239 6.09 -7.48 22.63
C TRP A 239 7.25 -6.59 23.06
N ASP A 240 8.22 -6.40 22.18
CA ASP A 240 9.37 -5.53 22.39
C ASP A 240 8.94 -4.07 22.58
N LEU A 241 8.06 -3.55 21.71
CA LEU A 241 7.42 -2.24 21.85
C LEU A 241 6.66 -2.06 23.18
N ALA A 242 6.12 -3.16 23.72
CA ALA A 242 5.43 -3.17 25.02
C ALA A 242 6.40 -3.30 26.22
N GLY A 243 7.72 -3.31 25.99
CA GLY A 243 8.74 -3.53 27.02
C GLY A 243 8.74 -4.94 27.61
N GLN A 244 8.11 -5.90 26.92
CA GLN A 244 7.99 -7.29 27.35
C GLN A 244 9.11 -8.13 26.72
N THR A 245 10.37 -7.78 26.99
CA THR A 245 11.58 -8.39 26.41
C THR A 245 11.57 -9.92 26.49
N HIS A 246 11.10 -10.51 27.59
CA HIS A 246 11.01 -11.97 27.73
C HIS A 246 10.02 -12.60 26.73
N LYS A 247 8.87 -11.94 26.49
CA LYS A 247 7.88 -12.43 25.51
C LYS A 247 8.36 -12.22 24.08
N ALA A 248 9.08 -11.13 23.83
CA ALA A 248 9.72 -10.89 22.54
C ALA A 248 10.73 -11.99 22.22
N LEU A 249 11.65 -12.29 23.15
CA LEU A 249 12.62 -13.37 23.02
C LEU A 249 11.93 -14.73 22.77
N GLU A 250 10.96 -15.08 23.61
CA GLU A 250 10.20 -16.33 23.48
C GLU A 250 9.55 -16.44 22.10
N THR A 251 8.95 -15.34 21.61
CA THR A 251 8.33 -15.30 20.29
C THR A 251 9.34 -15.54 19.17
N PHE A 252 10.52 -14.92 19.24
CA PHE A 252 11.57 -15.15 18.23
C PHE A 252 12.13 -16.57 18.29
N GLN A 253 12.29 -17.16 19.48
CA GLN A 253 12.70 -18.56 19.63
C GLN A 253 11.64 -19.54 19.10
N GLN A 254 10.35 -19.26 19.32
CA GLN A 254 9.26 -20.02 18.72
C GLN A 254 9.26 -19.90 17.20
N ALA A 255 9.58 -18.74 16.66
CA ALA A 255 9.71 -18.54 15.21
C ALA A 255 10.81 -19.43 14.62
N GLU A 256 11.96 -19.58 15.30
CA GLU A 256 13.03 -20.48 14.86
C GLU A 256 12.53 -21.92 14.74
N GLN A 257 11.78 -22.39 15.73
CA GLN A 257 11.21 -23.74 15.75
C GLN A 257 10.08 -23.93 14.74
N ALA A 258 9.31 -22.89 14.45
CA ALA A 258 8.17 -22.94 13.52
C ALA A 258 8.58 -22.78 12.05
N LEU A 259 9.70 -22.11 11.79
CA LEU A 259 10.24 -21.84 10.45
C LEU A 259 11.37 -22.82 10.11
N GLN A 260 11.11 -24.12 10.27
CA GLN A 260 12.10 -25.17 9.98
C GLN A 260 12.41 -25.24 8.48
N ASP A 261 11.42 -24.93 7.65
CA ASP A 261 11.52 -24.87 6.20
C ASP A 261 12.22 -23.60 5.68
N TRP A 262 12.47 -22.62 6.56
CA TRP A 262 13.40 -21.54 6.30
C TRP A 262 14.83 -22.09 6.39
N GLY A 263 15.23 -22.90 5.42
CA GLY A 263 16.48 -23.67 5.49
C GLY A 263 17.74 -22.82 5.60
N GLU A 264 18.85 -23.42 6.04
CA GLU A 264 20.18 -22.78 6.08
C GLU A 264 20.64 -22.24 4.71
N LYS A 265 20.09 -22.80 3.62
CA LYS A 265 20.36 -22.35 2.24
C LYS A 265 19.66 -21.04 1.87
N ASN A 266 18.64 -20.62 2.64
CA ASN A 266 17.70 -19.59 2.23
C ASN A 266 18.04 -18.17 2.69
N GLN A 267 19.25 -17.89 3.21
CA GLN A 267 19.78 -16.53 3.52
C GLN A 267 18.75 -15.55 4.10
N GLY A 268 18.73 -15.30 5.40
CA GLY A 268 17.81 -14.33 6.02
C GLY A 268 17.42 -14.71 7.44
N LYS A 269 17.77 -15.92 7.90
CA LYS A 269 17.63 -16.34 9.30
C LYS A 269 18.54 -15.53 10.23
N GLU A 270 19.60 -14.93 9.69
CA GLU A 270 20.53 -14.06 10.40
C GLU A 270 19.78 -12.95 11.14
N ILE A 271 18.71 -12.39 10.53
CA ILE A 271 17.93 -11.37 11.23
C ILE A 271 17.11 -11.93 12.40
N LEU A 272 16.62 -13.17 12.29
CA LEU A 272 15.95 -13.82 13.41
C LEU A 272 16.93 -14.02 14.57
N TYR A 273 18.13 -14.51 14.28
CA TYR A 273 19.18 -14.69 15.28
C TYR A 273 19.67 -13.37 15.87
N TYR A 274 19.75 -12.31 15.07
CA TYR A 274 20.04 -10.96 15.55
C TYR A 274 19.03 -10.53 16.62
N PHE A 275 17.72 -10.65 16.34
CA PHE A 275 16.71 -10.26 17.33
C PHE A 275 16.69 -11.17 18.56
N ILE A 276 16.91 -12.49 18.41
CA ILE A 276 17.12 -13.39 19.54
C ILE A 276 18.30 -12.92 20.40
N GLY A 277 19.43 -12.58 19.78
CA GLY A 277 20.62 -12.10 20.48
C GLY A 277 20.39 -10.76 21.18
N ARG A 278 19.72 -9.82 20.52
CA ARG A 278 19.35 -8.52 21.09
C ARG A 278 18.45 -8.66 22.31
N GLU A 279 17.37 -9.44 22.21
CA GLU A 279 16.48 -9.65 23.37
C GLU A 279 17.19 -10.40 24.50
N THR A 280 18.07 -11.33 24.16
CA THR A 280 18.90 -12.02 25.15
C THR A 280 19.82 -11.04 25.87
N LEU A 281 20.49 -10.13 25.16
CA LEU A 281 21.29 -9.04 25.73
C LEU A 281 20.47 -8.16 26.67
N PHE A 282 19.27 -7.76 26.26
CA PHE A 282 18.41 -6.91 27.09
C PHE A 282 17.95 -7.61 28.38
N LEU A 283 17.72 -8.93 28.34
CA LEU A 283 17.42 -9.72 29.55
C LEU A 283 18.65 -10.00 30.41
N SER A 284 19.81 -10.12 29.76
CA SER A 284 21.05 -10.49 30.41
C SER A 284 21.81 -9.24 30.85
N ARG A 285 22.07 -9.10 32.15
CA ARG A 285 23.35 -8.49 32.57
C ARG A 285 24.52 -9.48 32.43
N ASP A 286 24.35 -10.54 31.63
CA ASP A 286 25.18 -11.75 31.58
C ASP A 286 25.52 -12.09 30.12
N GLU A 287 26.67 -11.59 29.66
CA GLU A 287 27.19 -11.62 28.29
C GLU A 287 27.22 -13.03 27.64
N SER A 288 27.16 -14.10 28.44
CA SER A 288 27.39 -15.47 27.97
C SER A 288 26.29 -16.03 27.05
N GLN A 289 25.01 -15.69 27.28
CA GLN A 289 23.92 -16.14 26.39
C GLN A 289 23.83 -15.27 25.13
N ALA A 290 24.09 -13.97 25.27
CA ALA A 290 24.20 -13.06 24.15
C ALA A 290 25.31 -13.50 23.18
N GLN A 291 26.48 -13.84 23.71
CA GLN A 291 27.61 -14.31 22.91
C GLN A 291 27.23 -15.53 22.05
N LYS A 292 26.52 -16.52 22.61
CA LYS A 292 26.07 -17.70 21.85
C LYS A 292 25.13 -17.37 20.70
N ALA A 293 24.26 -16.38 20.86
CA ALA A 293 23.39 -15.92 19.79
C ALA A 293 24.20 -15.21 18.68
N PHE A 294 25.17 -14.35 19.04
CA PHE A 294 26.05 -13.71 18.06
C PHE A 294 26.96 -14.70 17.33
N ASP A 295 27.50 -15.69 18.04
CA ASP A 295 28.28 -16.77 17.43
C ASP A 295 27.45 -17.55 16.38
N SER A 296 26.14 -17.67 16.62
CA SER A 296 25.19 -18.27 15.68
C SER A 296 24.94 -17.39 14.46
N VAL A 297 24.87 -16.05 14.63
CA VAL A 297 24.81 -15.09 13.51
C VAL A 297 26.04 -15.20 12.63
N GLU A 298 27.24 -15.23 13.22
CA GLU A 298 28.49 -15.30 12.47
C GLU A 298 28.65 -16.64 11.74
N THR A 299 28.21 -17.73 12.37
CA THR A 299 28.13 -19.05 11.74
C THR A 299 27.19 -19.03 10.52
N ALA A 300 25.98 -18.48 10.68
CA ALA A 300 25.01 -18.35 9.60
C ALA A 300 25.56 -17.47 8.46
N ARG A 301 26.19 -16.34 8.79
CA ARG A 301 26.82 -15.43 7.82
C ARG A 301 27.95 -16.12 7.04
N THR A 302 28.79 -16.90 7.72
CA THR A 302 29.89 -17.64 7.09
C THR A 302 29.37 -18.74 6.16
N ALA A 303 28.29 -19.43 6.56
CA ALA A 303 27.61 -20.40 5.72
C ALA A 303 27.02 -19.76 4.46
N ALA A 304 26.36 -18.60 4.61
CA ALA A 304 25.82 -17.82 3.50
C ALA A 304 26.92 -17.38 2.52
N ALA A 305 28.02 -16.81 3.02
CA ALA A 305 29.16 -16.36 2.21
C ALA A 305 29.84 -17.52 1.44
N SER A 306 29.92 -18.70 2.07
CA SER A 306 30.49 -19.91 1.45
C SER A 306 29.61 -20.46 0.32
N SER A 307 28.29 -20.30 0.43
CA SER A 307 27.33 -20.73 -0.60
C SER A 307 27.42 -19.88 -1.89
N LEU A 308 27.79 -18.60 -1.76
CA LEU A 308 27.94 -17.67 -2.88
C LEU A 308 29.19 -17.95 -3.73
N LYS A 309 30.25 -18.51 -3.16
CA LYS A 309 31.49 -18.87 -3.89
C LYS A 309 31.39 -20.18 -4.69
N LYS A 310 30.33 -20.97 -4.48
CA LYS A 310 30.14 -22.28 -5.12
C LYS A 310 29.17 -22.26 -6.32
N ARG A 311 28.70 -21.09 -6.72
CA ARG A 311 27.91 -20.85 -7.93
C ARG A 311 28.74 -20.06 -8.93
#